data_AF-A0A918RMY5-F1
#
_entry.id   AF-A0A918RMY5-F1
#
_cell.length_a   1.000
_cell.length_b   1.000
_cell.length_c   1.000
_cell.angle_alpha   90.00
_cell.angle_beta   90.00
_cell.angle_gamma   90.00
#
_symmetry.space_group_name_H-M   'P 1'
#
loop_
_entity.id
_entity.type
_entity.pdbx_description
1 polymer ?
#
loop_
_entity_poly.entity_id
_entity_poly.type
_entity_poly.pdbx_seq_one_letter_code
_entity_poly.pdbx_strand_id
1 'polypeptide(L)'
;MTVLAQGVIQQNQISKLANPSMAQVLEHIVGHWGSVLVNIGLIISVLGAWLGWTLLAGELPFIVAKDGLFPKWFAKENKNKAPVNALIITNILVQLFLISMLFTDSAYQFAFSLASSAILIPYTLSAFYQVKYTIQNKSKANLKQWIIGIIASIYTIWLVYAAGLDYLLLTMLLYIPGLLVYSYVQRDNNKHLTKLDYTLFIFIIVLAIIGIVRLITGNISVF
;
A
#
# COMPACT_ATOMS: atom_id res chain seq x y z
N MET A 1 -4.56 -19.30 4.69
CA MET A 1 -5.08 -20.66 4.92
C MET A 1 -3.91 -21.56 5.29
N THR A 2 -3.89 -22.12 6.49
CA THR A 2 -2.75 -22.90 7.00
C THR A 2 -2.95 -24.39 6.73
N VAL A 3 -1.86 -25.14 6.60
CA VAL A 3 -1.85 -26.60 6.36
C VAL A 3 -2.69 -27.34 7.41
N LEU A 4 -2.70 -26.85 8.65
CA LEU A 4 -3.49 -27.40 9.75
C LEU A 4 -5.01 -27.33 9.51
N ALA A 5 -5.51 -26.28 8.87
CA ALA A 5 -6.94 -26.14 8.58
C ALA A 5 -7.40 -27.11 7.47
N GLN A 6 -6.53 -27.43 6.51
CA GLN A 6 -6.83 -28.38 5.43
C GLN A 6 -6.74 -29.85 5.89
N GLY A 7 -6.06 -30.13 7.00
CA GLY A 7 -5.98 -31.48 7.57
C GLY A 7 -7.20 -31.91 8.38
N VAL A 8 -8.04 -30.97 8.80
CA VAL A 8 -9.16 -31.22 9.73
C VAL A 8 -10.53 -31.10 9.06
N ILE A 9 -10.68 -30.25 8.04
CA ILE A 9 -11.97 -30.02 7.36
C ILE A 9 -11.83 -30.35 5.87
N GLN A 10 -12.82 -31.06 5.29
CA GLN A 10 -12.85 -31.30 3.85
C GLN A 10 -12.94 -29.98 3.06
N GLN A 11 -12.12 -29.85 2.01
CA GLN A 11 -11.97 -28.65 1.15
C GLN A 11 -13.31 -28.01 0.71
N ASN A 12 -14.37 -28.82 0.54
CA ASN A 12 -15.68 -28.39 0.05
C ASN A 12 -16.54 -27.62 1.09
N GLN A 13 -16.21 -27.72 2.38
CA GLN A 13 -16.88 -26.96 3.45
C GLN A 13 -16.11 -25.68 3.84
N ILE A 14 -14.81 -25.64 3.58
CA ILE A 14 -13.93 -24.52 3.94
C ILE A 14 -14.28 -23.23 3.19
N SER A 15 -14.68 -23.33 1.92
CA SER A 15 -15.05 -22.17 1.08
C SER A 15 -16.34 -21.47 1.52
N LYS A 16 -17.13 -22.09 2.41
CA LYS A 16 -18.41 -21.56 2.93
C LYS A 16 -18.33 -21.08 4.39
N LEU A 17 -17.18 -21.25 5.06
CA LEU A 17 -17.00 -20.80 6.44
C LEU A 17 -16.92 -19.27 6.48
N ALA A 18 -17.69 -18.64 7.37
CA ALA A 18 -17.59 -17.20 7.60
C ALA A 18 -16.21 -16.86 8.19
N ASN A 19 -15.62 -15.75 7.75
CA ASN A 19 -14.38 -15.27 8.36
C ASN A 19 -14.63 -14.89 9.83
N PRO A 20 -13.78 -15.29 10.79
CA PRO A 20 -12.49 -15.97 10.65
C PRO A 20 -12.61 -17.51 10.63
N SER A 21 -12.18 -18.14 9.53
CA SER A 21 -12.24 -19.60 9.33
C SER A 21 -11.44 -20.41 10.36
N MET A 22 -10.38 -19.85 10.95
CA MET A 22 -9.58 -20.52 11.99
C MET A 22 -10.30 -20.68 13.33
N ALA A 23 -11.21 -19.77 13.69
CA ALA A 23 -11.97 -19.90 14.94
C ALA A 23 -12.94 -21.08 14.87
N GLN A 24 -13.60 -21.24 13.72
CA GLN A 24 -14.53 -22.34 13.45
C GLN A 24 -13.81 -23.70 13.33
N VAL A 25 -12.60 -23.72 12.75
CA VAL A 25 -11.76 -24.93 12.73
C VAL A 25 -11.38 -25.35 14.16
N LEU A 26 -10.96 -24.41 15.00
CA LEU A 26 -10.55 -24.75 16.36
C LEU A 26 -11.74 -25.14 17.24
N GLU A 27 -12.91 -24.54 17.02
CA GLU A 27 -14.16 -24.94 17.66
C GLU A 27 -14.51 -26.40 17.38
N HIS A 28 -14.27 -26.87 16.16
CA HIS A 28 -14.51 -28.27 15.78
C HIS A 28 -13.56 -29.27 16.45
N ILE A 29 -12.37 -28.83 16.87
CA ILE A 29 -11.33 -29.68 17.45
C ILE A 29 -11.44 -29.75 18.97
N VAL A 30 -11.61 -28.60 19.63
CA VAL A 30 -11.52 -28.47 21.10
C VAL A 30 -12.80 -27.94 21.75
N GLY A 31 -13.83 -27.62 20.96
CA GLY A 31 -15.09 -27.05 21.43
C GLY A 31 -15.07 -25.52 21.53
N HIS A 32 -16.17 -24.96 22.03
CA HIS A 32 -16.45 -23.51 22.00
C HIS A 32 -15.35 -22.63 22.62
N TRP A 33 -14.64 -23.11 23.64
CA TRP A 33 -13.56 -22.35 24.28
C TRP A 33 -12.39 -22.03 23.33
N GLY A 34 -12.12 -22.90 22.35
CA GLY A 34 -11.10 -22.65 21.32
C GLY A 34 -11.48 -21.49 20.40
N SER A 35 -12.76 -21.42 20.01
CA SER A 35 -13.32 -20.32 19.22
C SER A 35 -13.16 -18.98 19.94
N VAL A 36 -13.48 -18.95 21.25
CA VAL A 36 -13.35 -17.75 22.09
C VAL A 36 -11.91 -17.28 22.18
N LEU A 37 -10.97 -18.20 22.43
CA LEU A 37 -9.53 -17.86 22.51
C LEU A 37 -9.02 -17.26 21.20
N VAL A 38 -9.35 -17.86 20.06
CA VAL A 38 -8.92 -17.36 18.73
C VAL A 38 -9.54 -16.01 18.44
N ASN A 39 -10.81 -15.80 18.76
CA ASN A 39 -11.48 -14.51 18.54
C ASN A 39 -10.89 -13.41 19.41
N ILE A 40 -10.54 -13.67 20.68
CA ILE A 40 -9.84 -12.69 21.53
C ILE A 40 -8.48 -12.35 20.93
N GLY A 41 -7.70 -13.36 20.53
CA GLY A 41 -6.40 -13.17 19.88
C GLY A 41 -6.51 -12.36 18.59
N LEU A 42 -7.54 -12.62 17.78
CA LEU A 42 -7.83 -11.88 16.56
C LEU A 42 -8.15 -10.41 16.86
N ILE A 43 -9.00 -10.13 17.85
CA ILE A 43 -9.34 -8.76 18.24
C ILE A 43 -8.07 -8.01 18.66
N ILE A 44 -7.23 -8.59 19.52
CA ILE A 44 -5.98 -7.96 19.96
C ILE A 44 -5.03 -7.73 18.78
N SER A 45 -4.90 -8.71 17.88
CA SER A 45 -4.04 -8.61 16.70
C SER A 45 -4.51 -7.53 15.73
N VAL A 46 -5.82 -7.45 15.44
CA VAL A 46 -6.41 -6.44 14.56
C VAL A 46 -6.27 -5.05 15.16
N LEU A 47 -6.52 -4.89 16.46
CA LEU A 47 -6.31 -3.61 17.16
C LEU A 47 -4.85 -3.16 17.10
N GLY A 48 -3.91 -4.08 17.33
CA GLY A 48 -2.48 -3.78 17.23
C GLY A 48 -2.06 -3.36 15.82
N ALA A 49 -2.51 -4.09 14.80
CA ALA A 49 -2.25 -3.76 13.40
C ALA A 49 -2.86 -2.40 13.04
N TRP A 50 -4.10 -2.12 13.47
CA TRP A 50 -4.79 -0.86 13.20
C TRP A 50 -4.03 0.34 13.78
N LEU A 51 -3.54 0.25 15.02
CA LEU A 51 -2.73 1.29 15.64
C LEU A 51 -1.41 1.50 14.89
N GLY A 52 -0.72 0.41 14.52
CA GLY A 52 0.53 0.48 13.77
C GLY A 52 0.36 1.15 12.40
N TRP A 53 -0.67 0.76 11.64
CA TRP A 53 -0.96 1.37 10.34
C TRP A 53 -1.39 2.83 10.44
N THR A 54 -2.15 3.20 11.49
CA THR A 54 -2.56 4.59 11.72
C THR A 54 -1.36 5.48 12.02
N LEU A 55 -0.41 4.99 12.84
CA LEU A 55 0.83 5.71 13.13
C LEU A 55 1.65 5.90 11.86
N LEU A 56 1.91 4.82 11.10
CA LEU A 56 2.68 4.88 9.85
C LEU A 56 2.05 5.81 8.82
N ALA A 57 0.71 5.81 8.69
CA ALA A 57 0.00 6.69 7.78
C ALA A 57 0.19 8.18 8.11
N GLY A 58 0.32 8.55 9.39
CA GLY A 58 0.61 9.92 9.81
C GLY A 58 2.11 10.26 9.80
N GLU A 59 2.98 9.30 10.11
CA GLU A 59 4.42 9.49 10.23
C GLU A 59 5.10 9.68 8.86
N LEU A 60 4.63 8.98 7.82
CA LEU A 60 5.18 9.13 6.46
C LEU A 60 5.04 10.57 5.91
N PRO A 61 3.84 11.19 5.86
CA PRO A 61 3.71 12.59 5.43
C PRO A 61 4.52 13.56 6.28
N PHE A 62 4.64 13.28 7.58
CA PHE A 62 5.39 14.10 8.52
C PHE A 62 6.89 14.10 8.26
N ILE A 63 7.51 12.92 8.09
CA ILE A 63 8.94 12.79 7.77
C ILE A 63 9.24 13.45 6.41
N VAL A 64 8.42 13.15 5.40
CA VAL A 64 8.60 13.71 4.04
C VAL A 64 8.40 15.23 4.04
N ALA A 65 7.53 15.78 4.89
CA ALA A 65 7.39 17.22 5.09
C ALA A 65 8.62 17.85 5.76
N LYS A 66 9.23 17.16 6.75
CA LYS A 66 10.49 17.60 7.37
C LYS A 66 11.65 17.62 6.38
N ASP A 67 11.68 16.69 5.44
CA ASP A 67 12.67 16.66 4.35
C ASP A 67 12.40 17.69 3.23
N GLY A 68 11.30 18.46 3.34
CA GLY A 68 10.93 19.50 2.38
C GLY A 68 10.37 18.94 1.06
N LEU A 69 9.85 17.72 1.07
CA LEU A 69 9.23 17.05 -0.09
C LEU A 69 7.68 17.06 -0.01
N PHE A 70 7.12 17.49 1.12
CA PHE A 70 5.68 17.64 1.36
C PHE A 70 5.37 18.99 2.04
N PRO A 71 4.11 19.49 2.03
CA PRO A 71 3.81 20.81 2.58
C PRO A 71 4.24 20.94 4.05
N LYS A 72 4.93 22.03 4.39
CA LYS A 72 5.49 22.30 5.74
C LYS A 72 4.45 22.19 6.86
N TRP A 73 3.17 22.39 6.55
CA TRP A 73 2.08 22.23 7.50
C TRP A 73 1.94 20.80 8.04
N PHE A 74 2.34 19.77 7.28
CA PHE A 74 2.38 18.38 7.75
C PHE A 74 3.54 18.11 8.71
N ALA A 75 4.58 18.95 8.73
CA ALA A 75 5.70 18.85 9.67
C ALA A 75 5.37 19.45 11.07
N LYS A 76 4.17 20.01 11.27
CA LYS A 76 3.78 20.63 12.53
C LYS A 76 3.47 19.58 13.60
N GLU A 77 4.16 19.70 14.73
CA GLU A 77 3.97 18.84 15.90
C GLU A 77 3.14 19.54 16.99
N ASN A 78 2.46 18.77 17.83
CA ASN A 78 1.86 19.28 19.07
C ASN A 78 2.84 19.23 20.25
N LYS A 79 2.36 19.61 21.45
CA LYS A 79 3.15 19.58 22.70
C LYS A 79 3.74 18.20 23.04
N ASN A 80 3.13 17.13 22.54
CA ASN A 80 3.54 15.74 22.76
C ASN A 80 4.37 15.17 21.58
N LYS A 81 4.88 16.03 20.67
CA LYS A 81 5.63 15.63 19.47
C LYS A 81 4.86 14.72 18.49
N ALA A 82 3.52 14.78 18.53
CA ALA A 82 2.68 14.04 17.59
C ALA A 82 2.32 14.90 16.36
N PRO A 83 2.34 14.34 15.14
CA PRO A 83 2.02 15.05 13.90
C PRO A 83 0.50 15.20 13.71
N VAL A 84 -0.11 16.15 14.42
CA VAL A 84 -1.58 16.29 14.50
C VAL A 84 -2.22 16.54 13.13
N ASN A 85 -1.63 17.40 12.30
CA ASN A 85 -2.22 17.74 11.00
C ASN A 85 -2.22 16.54 10.04
N ALA A 86 -1.14 15.76 10.05
CA ALA A 86 -1.04 14.53 9.26
C ALA A 86 -2.10 13.53 9.71
N LEU A 87 -2.22 13.31 11.03
CA LEU A 87 -3.21 12.39 11.60
C LEU A 87 -4.66 12.81 11.33
N ILE A 88 -4.98 14.10 11.41
CA ILE A 88 -6.34 14.58 11.13
C ILE A 88 -6.70 14.33 9.67
N ILE A 89 -5.82 14.67 8.72
CA ILE A 89 -6.09 14.48 7.29
C ILE A 89 -6.24 13.01 6.93
N THR A 90 -5.33 12.15 7.42
CA THR A 90 -5.42 10.73 7.13
C THR A 90 -6.69 10.12 7.71
N ASN A 91 -7.10 10.53 8.93
CA ASN A 91 -8.36 10.08 9.51
C ASN A 91 -9.58 10.58 8.74
N ILE A 92 -9.60 11.84 8.28
CA ILE A 92 -10.71 12.34 7.45
C ILE A 92 -10.82 11.52 6.16
N LEU A 93 -9.70 11.24 5.48
CA LEU A 93 -9.68 10.43 4.28
C LEU A 93 -10.17 9.00 4.56
N VAL A 94 -9.70 8.36 5.65
CA VAL A 94 -10.18 7.04 6.06
C VAL A 94 -11.68 7.04 6.33
N GLN A 95 -12.20 8.05 7.04
CA GLN A 95 -13.63 8.18 7.31
C GLN A 95 -14.45 8.34 6.03
N LEU A 96 -14.00 9.16 5.08
CA LEU A 96 -14.66 9.29 3.77
C LEU A 96 -14.71 7.95 3.02
N PHE A 97 -13.62 7.18 3.04
CA PHE A 97 -13.60 5.84 2.44
C PHE A 97 -14.53 4.87 3.16
N LEU A 98 -14.54 4.85 4.49
CA LEU A 98 -15.43 3.99 5.28
C LEU A 98 -16.90 4.30 5.02
N ILE A 99 -17.26 5.60 4.92
CA ILE A 99 -18.61 6.02 4.57
C ILE A 99 -18.96 5.56 3.16
N SER A 100 -18.03 5.68 2.19
CA SER A 100 -18.25 5.18 0.82
C SER A 100 -18.53 3.68 0.77
N MET A 101 -17.91 2.89 1.65
CA MET A 101 -18.11 1.44 1.70
C MET A 101 -19.51 1.05 2.21
N LEU A 102 -20.21 1.92 2.94
CA LEU A 102 -21.58 1.65 3.38
C LEU A 102 -22.60 1.63 2.24
N PHE A 103 -22.27 2.24 1.09
CA PHE A 103 -23.18 2.37 -0.04
C PHE A 103 -22.96 1.31 -1.13
N THR A 104 -21.75 0.74 -1.25
CA THR A 104 -21.43 -0.19 -2.36
C THR A 104 -20.25 -1.12 -2.02
N ASP A 105 -20.45 -2.43 -2.14
CA ASP A 105 -19.41 -3.45 -1.95
C ASP A 105 -18.27 -3.34 -2.98
N SER A 106 -18.58 -2.91 -4.19
CA SER A 106 -17.59 -2.66 -5.26
C SER A 106 -16.57 -1.59 -4.85
N ALA A 107 -16.95 -0.61 -4.03
CA ALA A 107 -16.03 0.42 -3.54
C ALA A 107 -14.93 -0.18 -2.64
N TYR A 108 -15.28 -1.19 -1.84
CA TYR A 108 -14.31 -1.92 -1.02
C TYR A 108 -13.31 -2.69 -1.88
N GLN A 109 -13.79 -3.51 -2.82
CA GLN A 109 -12.91 -4.30 -3.69
C GLN A 109 -12.01 -3.43 -4.55
N PHE A 110 -12.55 -2.31 -5.04
CA PHE A 110 -11.78 -1.31 -5.77
C PHE A 110 -10.67 -0.71 -4.91
N ALA A 111 -10.99 -0.19 -3.72
CA ALA A 111 -10.02 0.40 -2.81
C ALA A 111 -8.95 -0.62 -2.37
N PHE A 112 -9.36 -1.85 -2.09
CA PHE A 112 -8.46 -2.95 -1.72
C PHE A 112 -7.48 -3.30 -2.84
N SER A 113 -7.97 -3.44 -4.07
CA SER A 113 -7.15 -3.77 -5.25
C SER A 113 -6.20 -2.62 -5.61
N LEU A 114 -6.69 -1.37 -5.48
CA LEU A 114 -5.92 -0.16 -5.72
C LEU A 114 -4.79 0.01 -4.68
N ALA A 115 -5.09 -0.20 -3.39
CA ALA A 115 -4.09 -0.16 -2.32
C ALA A 115 -3.03 -1.27 -2.48
N SER A 116 -3.46 -2.48 -2.83
CA SER A 116 -2.57 -3.61 -3.11
C SER A 116 -1.65 -3.35 -4.31
N SER A 117 -2.11 -2.59 -5.30
CA SER A 117 -1.28 -2.18 -6.44
C SER A 117 -0.34 -1.03 -6.08
N ALA A 118 -0.81 -0.07 -5.27
CA ALA A 118 -0.04 1.12 -4.89
C ALA A 118 1.23 0.76 -4.10
N ILE A 119 1.17 -0.28 -3.25
CA ILE A 119 2.34 -0.72 -2.47
C ILE A 119 3.43 -1.41 -3.32
N LEU A 120 3.10 -1.91 -4.51
CA LEU A 120 4.07 -2.58 -5.38
C LEU A 120 5.08 -1.62 -5.99
N ILE A 121 4.70 -0.36 -6.20
CA ILE A 121 5.57 0.65 -6.77
C ILE A 121 6.76 0.94 -5.83
N PRO A 122 6.57 1.30 -4.55
CA PRO A 122 7.70 1.51 -3.63
C PRO A 122 8.52 0.23 -3.41
N TYR A 123 7.90 -0.96 -3.44
CA TYR A 123 8.65 -2.22 -3.35
C TYR A 123 9.55 -2.45 -4.55
N THR A 124 9.03 -2.24 -5.76
CA THR A 124 9.80 -2.32 -7.01
C THR A 124 10.95 -1.31 -7.01
N LEU A 125 10.68 -0.06 -6.62
CA LEU A 125 11.70 0.98 -6.53
C LEU A 125 12.78 0.64 -5.50
N SER A 126 12.40 0.05 -4.36
CA SER A 126 13.36 -0.39 -3.34
C SER A 126 14.24 -1.54 -3.82
N ALA A 127 13.65 -2.51 -4.55
CA ALA A 127 14.40 -3.62 -5.15
C ALA A 127 15.42 -3.13 -6.20
N PHE A 128 14.99 -2.22 -7.09
CA PHE A 128 15.89 -1.62 -8.08
C PHE A 128 16.95 -0.73 -7.43
N TYR A 129 16.60 -0.02 -6.36
CA TYR A 129 17.56 0.77 -5.60
C TYR A 129 18.65 -0.11 -4.98
N GLN A 130 18.30 -1.30 -4.46
CA GLN A 130 19.29 -2.25 -3.94
C GLN A 130 20.32 -2.66 -5.02
N VAL A 131 19.87 -2.91 -6.25
CA VAL A 131 20.75 -3.22 -7.39
C VAL A 131 21.62 -2.01 -7.73
N LYS A 132 21.01 -0.82 -7.86
CA LYS A 132 21.74 0.43 -8.14
C LYS A 132 22.80 0.73 -7.08
N TYR A 133 22.47 0.58 -5.80
CA TYR A 133 23.38 0.76 -4.68
C TYR A 133 24.57 -0.20 -4.75
N THR A 134 24.31 -1.47 -5.08
CA THR A 134 25.35 -2.49 -5.25
C THR A 134 26.29 -2.16 -6.42
N ILE A 135 25.77 -1.58 -7.51
CA ILE A 135 26.57 -1.11 -8.66
C ILE A 135 27.44 0.10 -8.31
N GLN A 136 26.92 1.04 -7.51
CA GLN A 136 27.67 2.25 -7.12
C GLN A 136 28.75 1.95 -6.08
N ASN A 137 28.50 0.99 -5.18
CA ASN A 137 29.39 0.64 -4.09
C ASN A 137 30.13 -0.69 -4.35
N LYS A 138 30.60 -0.93 -5.59
CA LYS A 138 31.28 -2.17 -6.01
C LYS A 138 32.38 -2.64 -5.06
N SER A 139 33.17 -1.73 -4.48
CA SER A 139 34.26 -2.07 -3.56
C SER A 139 33.80 -2.67 -2.22
N LYS A 140 32.54 -2.46 -1.82
CA LYS A 140 31.92 -3.04 -0.61
C LYS A 140 30.79 -4.03 -0.95
N ALA A 141 30.55 -4.26 -2.24
CA ALA A 141 29.46 -5.09 -2.71
C ALA A 141 29.77 -6.56 -2.44
N ASN A 142 28.90 -7.22 -1.68
CA ASN A 142 29.01 -8.65 -1.41
C ASN A 142 28.14 -9.42 -2.43
N LEU A 143 28.55 -10.65 -2.80
CA LEU A 143 27.79 -11.50 -3.74
C LEU A 143 26.33 -11.69 -3.28
N LYS A 144 26.11 -11.76 -1.96
CA LYS A 144 24.76 -11.84 -1.36
C LYS A 144 23.89 -10.63 -1.70
N GLN A 145 24.44 -9.41 -1.73
CA GLN A 145 23.67 -8.20 -2.05
C GLN A 145 23.22 -8.20 -3.51
N TRP A 146 24.07 -8.70 -4.42
CA TRP A 146 23.73 -8.90 -5.82
C TRP A 146 22.60 -9.91 -6.00
N ILE A 147 22.72 -11.08 -5.36
CA ILE A 147 21.71 -12.14 -5.44
C ILE A 147 20.36 -11.64 -4.92
N ILE A 148 20.35 -11.01 -3.74
CA ILE A 148 19.12 -10.47 -3.14
C ILE A 148 18.50 -9.39 -4.03
N GLY A 149 19.31 -8.44 -4.52
CA GLY A 149 18.82 -7.36 -5.38
C GLY A 149 18.22 -7.86 -6.70
N ILE A 150 18.89 -8.79 -7.38
CA ILE A 150 18.42 -9.36 -8.65
C ILE A 150 17.13 -10.18 -8.42
N ILE A 151 17.13 -11.08 -7.44
CA ILE A 151 15.95 -11.92 -7.15
C ILE A 151 14.76 -11.04 -6.75
N ALA A 152 14.97 -10.05 -5.87
CA ALA A 152 13.92 -9.12 -5.47
C ALA A 152 13.39 -8.31 -6.66
N SER A 153 14.27 -7.89 -7.58
CA SER A 153 13.88 -7.15 -8.79
C SER A 153 13.03 -8.00 -9.73
N ILE A 154 13.44 -9.25 -9.99
CA ILE A 154 12.66 -10.18 -10.80
C ILE A 154 11.29 -10.46 -10.15
N TYR A 155 11.29 -10.68 -8.84
CA TYR A 155 10.07 -10.97 -8.09
C TYR A 155 9.09 -9.78 -8.09
N THR A 156 9.58 -8.56 -7.89
CA THR A 156 8.73 -7.36 -7.90
C THR A 156 8.19 -7.03 -9.30
N ILE A 157 8.97 -7.25 -10.36
CA ILE A 157 8.47 -7.17 -11.75
C ILE A 157 7.33 -8.19 -11.97
N TRP A 158 7.51 -9.42 -11.50
CA TRP A 158 6.47 -10.44 -11.59
C TRP A 158 5.23 -10.07 -10.77
N LEU A 159 5.38 -9.53 -9.56
CA LEU A 159 4.25 -9.06 -8.75
C LEU A 159 3.48 -7.92 -9.43
N VAL A 160 4.19 -6.97 -10.04
CA VAL A 160 3.57 -5.87 -10.80
C VAL A 160 2.77 -6.42 -11.98
N TYR A 161 3.29 -7.43 -12.68
CA TYR A 161 2.56 -8.11 -13.74
C TYR A 161 1.34 -8.88 -13.22
N ALA A 162 1.49 -9.59 -12.09
CA ALA A 162 0.45 -10.42 -11.50
C ALA A 162 -0.69 -9.61 -10.84
N ALA A 163 -0.42 -8.40 -10.36
CA ALA A 163 -1.42 -7.51 -9.76
C ALA A 163 -2.45 -6.96 -10.77
N GLY A 164 -2.17 -7.12 -12.07
CA GLY A 164 -2.99 -6.57 -13.14
C GLY A 164 -2.57 -5.16 -13.48
N LEU A 165 -2.27 -4.94 -14.77
CA LEU A 165 -1.82 -3.64 -15.27
C LEU A 165 -2.88 -2.56 -15.11
N ASP A 166 -4.16 -2.94 -15.09
CA ASP A 166 -5.26 -1.98 -15.06
C ASP A 166 -5.32 -1.24 -13.71
N TYR A 167 -5.23 -1.94 -12.59
CA TYR A 167 -5.17 -1.28 -11.27
C TYR A 167 -3.90 -0.45 -11.10
N LEU A 168 -2.78 -0.89 -11.65
CA LEU A 168 -1.55 -0.10 -11.67
C LEU A 168 -1.73 1.22 -12.45
N LEU A 169 -2.34 1.18 -13.63
CA LEU A 169 -2.66 2.39 -14.39
C LEU A 169 -3.58 3.32 -13.62
N LEU A 170 -4.56 2.78 -12.90
CA LEU A 170 -5.45 3.57 -12.04
C LEU A 170 -4.71 4.18 -10.84
N THR A 171 -3.72 3.50 -10.26
CA THR A 171 -2.89 4.12 -9.20
C THR A 171 -2.12 5.34 -9.69
N MET A 172 -1.76 5.40 -10.97
CA MET A 172 -1.09 6.59 -11.55
C MET A 172 -1.99 7.82 -11.51
N LEU A 173 -3.31 7.66 -11.57
CA LEU A 173 -4.26 8.76 -11.40
C LEU A 173 -4.17 9.36 -10.00
N LEU A 174 -4.04 8.52 -8.97
CA LEU A 174 -3.86 8.98 -7.60
C LEU A 174 -2.53 9.71 -7.38
N TYR A 175 -1.52 9.43 -8.20
CA TYR A 175 -0.23 10.12 -8.11
C TYR A 175 -0.27 11.53 -8.68
N ILE A 176 -1.19 11.85 -9.60
CA ILE A 176 -1.30 13.19 -10.19
C ILE A 176 -1.47 14.29 -9.13
N PRO A 177 -2.42 14.21 -8.17
CA PRO A 177 -2.50 15.17 -7.07
C PRO A 177 -1.19 15.27 -6.27
N GLY A 178 -0.51 14.14 -6.05
CA GLY A 178 0.78 14.09 -5.38
C GLY A 178 1.87 14.86 -6.14
N LEU A 179 1.92 14.74 -7.46
CA LEU A 179 2.85 15.48 -8.32
C LEU A 179 2.59 16.99 -8.27
N LEU A 180 1.32 17.41 -8.25
CA LEU A 180 0.94 18.81 -8.11
C LEU A 180 1.41 19.38 -6.77
N VAL A 181 1.17 18.65 -5.67
CA VAL A 181 1.64 19.02 -4.34
C VAL A 181 3.16 19.10 -4.31
N TYR A 182 3.86 18.10 -4.86
CA TYR A 182 5.32 18.08 -4.90
C TYR A 182 5.90 19.28 -5.68
N SER A 183 5.34 19.60 -6.85
CA SER A 183 5.73 20.77 -7.65
C SER A 183 5.50 22.09 -6.89
N TYR A 184 4.37 22.21 -6.19
CA TYR A 184 4.08 23.37 -5.35
C TYR A 184 5.09 23.53 -4.20
N VAL A 185 5.41 22.44 -3.51
CA VAL A 185 6.37 22.46 -2.38
C VAL A 185 7.78 22.76 -2.85
N GLN A 186 8.21 22.20 -3.98
CA GLN A 186 9.53 22.46 -4.53
C GLN A 186 9.71 23.94 -4.90
N ARG A 187 8.64 24.58 -5.44
CA ARG A 187 8.58 26.02 -5.69
C ARG A 187 8.66 26.83 -4.39
N ASP A 188 7.89 26.47 -3.36
CA ASP A 188 7.93 27.13 -2.03
C ASP A 188 9.30 27.02 -1.35
N ASN A 189 10.04 25.94 -1.64
CA ASN A 189 11.39 25.70 -1.14
C ASN A 189 12.50 26.33 -2.03
N ASN A 190 12.14 27.16 -3.02
CA ASN A 190 13.07 27.78 -3.97
C ASN A 190 14.00 26.79 -4.69
N LYS A 191 13.57 25.54 -4.86
CA LYS A 191 14.31 24.52 -5.61
C LYS A 191 13.69 24.39 -7.00
N HIS A 192 14.53 24.24 -8.01
CA HIS A 192 14.06 23.98 -9.37
C HIS A 192 13.82 22.49 -9.57
N LEU A 193 12.78 22.16 -10.33
CA LEU A 193 12.54 20.80 -10.81
C LEU A 193 13.61 20.44 -11.84
N THR A 194 14.21 19.27 -11.67
CA THR A 194 15.23 18.75 -12.57
C THR A 194 14.60 18.16 -13.84
N LYS A 195 15.42 17.93 -14.87
CA LYS A 195 14.95 17.24 -16.09
C LYS A 195 14.38 15.85 -15.79
N LEU A 196 14.93 15.15 -14.79
CA LEU A 196 14.44 13.84 -14.36
C LEU A 196 13.02 13.93 -13.76
N ASP A 197 12.75 14.96 -12.96
CA ASP A 197 11.42 15.17 -12.36
C ASP A 197 10.36 15.36 -13.45
N TYR A 198 10.65 16.19 -14.46
CA TYR A 198 9.74 16.38 -15.59
C TYR A 198 9.54 15.09 -16.40
N THR A 199 10.59 14.30 -16.63
CA THR A 199 10.43 13.01 -17.34
C THR A 199 9.55 12.03 -16.57
N LEU A 200 9.68 11.98 -15.25
CA LEU A 200 8.82 11.14 -14.40
C LEU A 200 7.38 11.64 -14.39
N PHE A 201 7.16 12.95 -14.34
CA PHE A 201 5.81 13.52 -14.37
C PHE A 201 5.11 13.19 -15.68
N ILE A 202 5.79 13.39 -16.81
CA ILE A 202 5.25 13.07 -18.14
C ILE A 202 4.93 11.57 -18.22
N PHE A 203 5.84 10.71 -17.74
CA PHE A 203 5.63 9.27 -17.74
C PHE A 203 4.39 8.86 -16.93
N ILE A 204 4.23 9.39 -15.70
CA ILE A 204 3.06 9.12 -14.84
C ILE A 204 1.78 9.64 -15.50
N ILE A 205 1.80 10.84 -16.08
CA ILE A 205 0.64 11.44 -16.76
C ILE A 205 0.23 10.59 -17.98
N VAL A 206 1.19 10.13 -18.78
CA VAL A 206 0.91 9.28 -19.94
C VAL A 206 0.26 7.96 -19.49
N LEU A 207 0.81 7.30 -18.46
CA LEU A 207 0.20 6.08 -17.91
C LEU A 207 -1.20 6.32 -17.35
N ALA A 208 -1.41 7.44 -16.67
CA ALA A 208 -2.73 7.82 -16.15
C ALA A 208 -3.74 8.07 -17.28
N ILE A 209 -3.34 8.72 -18.38
CA ILE A 209 -4.18 8.91 -19.57
C ILE A 209 -4.53 7.56 -20.21
N ILE A 210 -3.57 6.65 -20.34
CA ILE A 210 -3.83 5.29 -20.83
C ILE A 210 -4.84 4.57 -19.92
N GLY A 211 -4.71 4.71 -18.60
CA GLY A 211 -5.67 4.20 -17.63
C GLY A 211 -7.07 4.76 -17.83
N ILE A 212 -7.22 6.08 -17.99
CA ILE A 212 -8.51 6.73 -18.27
C ILE A 212 -9.11 6.22 -19.58
N VAL A 213 -8.33 6.16 -20.66
CA VAL A 213 -8.80 5.70 -21.97
C VAL A 213 -9.29 4.26 -21.87
N ARG A 214 -8.55 3.40 -21.18
CA ARG A 214 -8.96 1.99 -20.95
C ARG A 214 -10.20 1.86 -20.07
N LEU A 215 -10.39 2.75 -19.10
CA LEU A 215 -11.60 2.82 -18.28
C LEU A 215 -12.81 3.26 -19.12
N ILE A 216 -12.65 4.29 -19.96
CA ILE A 216 -13.73 4.81 -20.82
C ILE A 216 -14.09 3.82 -21.94
N THR A 217 -13.12 3.11 -22.50
CA THR A 217 -13.34 2.10 -23.56
C THR A 217 -13.95 0.79 -23.03
N GLY A 218 -14.19 0.66 -21.72
CA GLY A 218 -14.80 -0.54 -21.12
C GLY A 218 -13.87 -1.75 -21.06
N ASN A 219 -12.59 -1.60 -21.40
CA ASN A 219 -11.59 -2.67 -21.27
C ASN A 219 -11.12 -2.87 -19.82
N ILE A 220 -11.42 -1.90 -18.93
CA ILE A 220 -11.25 -2.05 -17.49
C ILE A 220 -12.64 -2.16 -16.87
N SER A 221 -13.02 -3.37 -16.51
CA SER A 221 -14.21 -3.60 -15.70
C SER A 221 -13.87 -3.27 -14.25
N VAL A 222 -14.25 -2.06 -13.81
CA VAL A 222 -14.24 -1.68 -12.39
C VAL A 222 -15.37 -2.40 -11.60
N PHE A 223 -16.13 -3.27 -12.28
CA PHE A 223 -17.25 -4.05 -11.78
C PHE A 223 -17.23 -5.46 -12.37
#